data_AF-A0A7Y3LF78-F1
#
_entry.id   AF-A0A7Y3LF78-F1
#
_cell.length_a   1.000
_cell.length_b   1.000
_cell.length_c   1.000
_cell.angle_alpha   90.00
_cell.angle_beta   90.00
_cell.angle_gamma   90.00
#
_symmetry.space_group_name_H-M   'P 1'
#
loop_
_entity.id
_entity.type
_entity.pdbx_description
1 polymer ?
#
loop_
_entity_poly.entity_id
_entity_poly.type
_entity_poly.pdbx_seq_one_letter_code
_entity_poly.pdbx_strand_id
1 'polypeptide(L)'
;MDLQLRKRRRSLKAIAALILIAVTLGTLYITNHKATNGTSARPPVPRPSGASGQGGLGTSPLPKPTKVYNVVNFGADRTGQRDSTIAIRAAITAAEAHSGSEVYFPSGKFILDQPSPKLFDFVINKPIQIIGAGISATTIINEVGHKTPGVTLSTDMFAIEVVPGTQTGGGSGTIISNMTLDSATYDAGTDIMDFANHTTLSNLKVLAASSTNTYNYNSFGIRVIAICSPNNISYKYRVGNVINNVTIIGKGQQGTTELDLSCQIGSSASNITIVGNGLDIFYCHNDTVRNANLTSGNYAPRLYTWVITGSTNISLSNIIANGMGGTIAPDVRLVSNNISIENESMTQKYSSLYIGDSRNVSILNSSLGGIIILPRAKVDGLKLDHTSVSLVICRPGASTSNLSGLACPPYSP
;
A
#
# COMPACT_ATOMS: atom_id res chain seq x y z
N MET A 1 13.18 -45.53 11.32
CA MET A 1 14.08 -44.39 11.08
C MET A 1 14.31 -44.12 9.57
N ASP A 2 14.40 -45.13 8.71
CA ASP A 2 14.74 -44.99 7.28
C ASP A 2 13.64 -44.31 6.41
N LEU A 3 12.35 -44.49 6.73
CA LEU A 3 11.24 -43.90 5.95
C LEU A 3 11.14 -42.36 6.08
N GLN A 4 11.46 -41.81 7.26
CA GLN A 4 11.45 -40.36 7.52
C GLN A 4 12.63 -39.65 6.84
N LEU A 5 13.80 -40.31 6.77
CA LEU A 5 14.96 -39.84 6.02
C LEU A 5 14.70 -39.81 4.51
N ARG A 6 13.97 -40.79 3.96
CA ARG A 6 13.57 -40.81 2.54
C ARG A 6 12.56 -39.70 2.21
N LYS A 7 11.61 -39.39 3.09
CA LYS A 7 10.68 -38.25 2.92
C LYS A 7 11.43 -36.91 2.93
N ARG A 8 12.36 -36.71 3.88
CA ARG A 8 13.20 -35.49 3.94
C ARG A 8 14.08 -35.31 2.70
N ARG A 9 14.69 -36.39 2.19
CA ARG A 9 15.49 -36.33 0.95
C ARG A 9 14.66 -36.00 -0.29
N ARG A 10 13.40 -36.44 -0.38
CA ARG A 10 12.51 -36.07 -1.49
C ARG A 10 12.07 -34.60 -1.42
N SER A 11 11.79 -34.10 -0.22
CA SER A 11 11.44 -32.69 0.00
C SER A 11 12.61 -31.75 -0.32
N LEU A 12 13.84 -32.07 0.11
CA LEU A 12 15.04 -31.29 -0.21
C LEU A 12 15.34 -31.21 -1.72
N LYS A 13 15.08 -32.29 -2.48
CA LYS A 13 15.24 -32.29 -3.95
C LYS A 13 14.19 -31.42 -4.64
N ALA A 14 12.95 -31.40 -4.15
CA ALA A 14 11.90 -30.54 -4.70
C ALA A 14 12.19 -29.05 -4.43
N ILE A 15 12.68 -28.72 -3.24
CA ILE A 15 13.09 -27.35 -2.87
C ILE A 15 14.28 -26.88 -3.73
N ALA A 16 15.30 -27.73 -3.92
CA ALA A 16 16.43 -27.40 -4.77
C ALA A 16 16.04 -27.18 -6.24
N ALA A 17 15.07 -27.94 -6.77
CA ALA A 17 14.57 -27.76 -8.14
C ALA A 17 13.79 -26.44 -8.31
N LEU A 18 13.00 -26.04 -7.31
CA LEU A 18 12.27 -24.76 -7.30
C LEU A 18 13.22 -23.55 -7.22
N ILE A 19 14.29 -23.64 -6.41
CA ILE A 19 15.33 -22.60 -6.33
C ILE A 19 16.07 -22.47 -7.67
N LEU A 20 16.38 -23.60 -8.33
CA LEU A 20 17.07 -23.59 -9.62
C LEU A 20 16.22 -22.94 -10.74
N ILE A 21 14.89 -23.16 -10.73
CA ILE A 21 13.95 -22.53 -11.68
C ILE A 21 13.83 -21.02 -11.43
N ALA A 22 13.76 -20.58 -10.17
CA ALA A 22 13.71 -19.16 -9.83
C ALA A 22 15.01 -18.42 -10.22
N VAL A 23 16.17 -19.05 -10.05
CA VAL A 23 17.47 -18.49 -10.45
C VAL A 23 17.62 -18.43 -11.97
N THR A 24 17.14 -19.44 -12.72
CA THR A 24 17.20 -19.43 -14.20
C THR A 24 16.25 -18.40 -14.82
N LEU A 25 15.05 -18.19 -14.27
CA LEU A 25 14.16 -17.13 -14.70
C LEU A 25 14.70 -15.73 -14.38
N GLY A 26 15.40 -15.58 -13.26
CA GLY A 26 16.09 -14.32 -12.90
C GLY A 26 17.29 -14.00 -13.80
N THR A 27 18.05 -15.01 -14.24
CA THR A 27 19.23 -14.80 -15.10
C THR A 27 18.88 -14.60 -16.58
N LEU A 28 17.80 -15.21 -17.08
CA LEU A 28 17.34 -14.99 -18.46
C LEU A 28 16.81 -13.55 -18.69
N TYR A 29 16.40 -12.87 -17.62
CA TYR A 29 15.89 -11.49 -17.70
C TYR A 29 17.01 -10.43 -17.77
N ILE A 30 18.25 -10.77 -17.40
CA ILE A 30 19.35 -9.79 -17.26
C ILE A 30 20.18 -9.65 -18.55
N THR A 31 20.19 -10.64 -19.46
CA THR A 31 21.12 -10.67 -20.59
C THR A 31 20.67 -10.00 -21.89
N ASN A 32 19.46 -9.42 -21.99
CA ASN A 32 18.93 -8.92 -23.27
C ASN A 32 18.52 -7.42 -23.30
N HIS A 33 19.24 -6.53 -22.61
CA HIS A 33 19.11 -5.09 -22.88
C HIS A 33 20.48 -4.41 -23.06
N LYS A 34 20.97 -4.43 -24.30
CA LYS A 34 21.91 -3.42 -24.80
C LYS A 34 21.18 -2.08 -24.86
N ALA A 35 21.57 -1.15 -24.00
CA ALA A 35 21.06 0.22 -24.01
C ALA A 35 21.48 0.94 -25.30
N THR A 36 20.51 1.34 -26.11
CA THR A 36 20.72 2.33 -27.18
C THR A 36 20.46 3.71 -26.61
N ASN A 37 21.52 4.52 -26.50
CA ASN A 37 21.42 5.93 -26.12
C ASN A 37 20.82 6.74 -27.27
N GLY A 38 19.49 6.79 -27.34
CA GLY A 38 18.75 7.69 -28.21
C GLY A 38 18.23 8.89 -27.42
N THR A 39 18.78 10.07 -27.67
CA THR A 39 18.23 11.35 -27.21
C THR A 39 16.92 11.63 -27.95
N SER A 40 15.83 11.04 -27.49
CA SER A 40 14.48 11.37 -27.95
C SER A 40 13.91 12.45 -27.04
N ALA A 41 13.62 13.62 -27.61
CA ALA A 41 12.95 14.71 -26.91
C ALA A 41 11.60 14.21 -26.38
N ARG A 42 11.46 14.21 -25.04
CA ARG A 42 10.25 13.77 -24.36
C ARG A 42 9.10 14.71 -24.74
N PRO A 43 7.97 14.23 -25.27
CA PRO A 43 6.82 15.09 -25.50
C PRO A 43 6.37 15.71 -24.17
N PRO A 44 5.93 16.98 -24.16
CA PRO A 44 5.46 17.63 -22.95
C PRO A 44 4.29 16.82 -22.39
N VAL A 45 4.46 16.32 -21.17
CA VAL A 45 3.36 15.74 -20.38
C VAL A 45 2.29 16.82 -20.28
N PRO A 46 1.03 16.56 -20.66
CA PRO A 46 -0.04 17.53 -20.49
C PRO A 46 -0.07 17.95 -19.02
N ARG A 47 0.22 19.21 -18.76
CA ARG A 47 0.06 19.80 -17.44
C ARG A 47 -1.44 19.70 -17.13
N PRO A 48 -1.88 18.98 -16.08
CA PRO A 48 -3.29 18.97 -15.72
C PRO A 48 -3.69 20.40 -15.36
N SER A 49 -4.44 21.03 -16.26
CA SER A 49 -4.94 22.39 -16.11
C SER A 49 -5.93 22.40 -14.95
N GLY A 50 -5.53 23.03 -13.83
CA GLY A 50 -6.47 23.60 -12.88
C GLY A 50 -7.43 22.65 -12.17
N ALA A 51 -6.94 21.58 -11.53
CA ALA A 51 -7.70 20.95 -10.45
C ALA A 51 -7.56 21.78 -9.15
N SER A 52 -8.09 23.00 -9.15
CA SER A 52 -8.40 23.76 -7.93
C SER A 52 -9.76 23.36 -7.35
N GLY A 53 -10.24 22.17 -7.71
CA GLY A 53 -11.37 21.56 -7.07
C GLY A 53 -11.00 21.27 -5.62
N GLN A 54 -11.49 22.11 -4.71
CA GLN A 54 -12.20 21.60 -3.54
C GLN A 54 -13.33 20.67 -4.03
N GLY A 55 -12.96 19.54 -4.63
CA GLY A 55 -13.87 18.45 -4.89
C GLY A 55 -14.28 17.98 -3.52
N GLY A 56 -15.49 18.35 -3.09
CA GLY A 56 -16.15 17.66 -2.00
C GLY A 56 -15.90 16.18 -2.23
N LEU A 57 -15.27 15.52 -1.27
CA LEU A 57 -15.02 14.09 -1.26
C LEU A 57 -16.39 13.44 -1.15
N GLY A 58 -17.10 13.49 -2.28
CA GLY A 58 -18.47 13.12 -2.41
C GLY A 58 -18.52 11.66 -2.08
N THR A 59 -19.37 11.33 -1.13
CA THR A 59 -20.02 10.04 -1.02
C THR A 59 -20.86 9.81 -2.27
N SER A 60 -20.25 9.91 -3.46
CA SER A 60 -20.90 9.63 -4.73
C SER A 60 -21.49 8.24 -4.55
N PRO A 61 -22.82 8.11 -4.61
CA PRO A 61 -23.47 6.85 -4.32
C PRO A 61 -22.82 5.79 -5.21
N LEU A 62 -22.52 4.63 -4.62
CA LEU A 62 -21.94 3.52 -5.37
C LEU A 62 -22.82 3.26 -6.61
N PRO A 63 -22.23 2.98 -7.77
CA PRO A 63 -23.00 2.64 -8.96
C PRO A 63 -24.01 1.54 -8.63
N LYS A 64 -25.28 1.72 -8.99
CA LYS A 64 -26.29 0.68 -8.74
C LYS A 64 -25.87 -0.61 -9.45
N PRO A 65 -25.80 -1.77 -8.77
CA PRO A 65 -25.36 -3.00 -9.40
C PRO A 65 -26.40 -3.51 -10.41
N THR A 66 -25.94 -4.11 -11.49
CA THR A 66 -26.81 -4.74 -12.50
C THR A 66 -27.42 -6.05 -12.01
N LYS A 67 -26.67 -6.78 -11.17
CA LYS A 67 -27.06 -8.06 -10.58
C LYS A 67 -26.32 -8.28 -9.28
N VAL A 68 -26.97 -8.90 -8.31
CA VAL A 68 -26.42 -9.18 -6.98
C VAL A 68 -26.22 -10.68 -6.79
N TYR A 69 -25.02 -11.07 -6.41
CA TYR A 69 -24.58 -12.42 -6.12
C TYR A 69 -24.29 -12.55 -4.62
N ASN A 70 -25.32 -12.92 -3.86
CA ASN A 70 -25.17 -13.12 -2.42
C ASN A 70 -24.37 -14.41 -2.15
N VAL A 71 -23.25 -14.31 -1.45
CA VAL A 71 -22.34 -15.44 -1.18
C VAL A 71 -23.01 -16.62 -0.46
N VAL A 72 -24.06 -16.39 0.34
CA VAL A 72 -24.77 -17.49 1.02
C VAL A 72 -25.59 -18.34 0.05
N ASN A 73 -26.03 -17.79 -1.08
CA ASN A 73 -26.71 -18.55 -2.13
C ASN A 73 -25.73 -19.49 -2.87
N PHE A 74 -24.42 -19.25 -2.73
CA PHE A 74 -23.35 -20.13 -3.22
C PHE A 74 -22.85 -21.09 -2.14
N GLY A 75 -23.46 -21.09 -0.94
CA GLY A 75 -23.13 -22.01 0.15
C GLY A 75 -22.12 -21.48 1.17
N ALA A 76 -21.79 -20.18 1.14
CA ALA A 76 -20.88 -19.59 2.12
C ALA A 76 -21.50 -19.65 3.53
N ASP A 77 -20.70 -19.99 4.53
CA ASP A 77 -21.16 -20.15 5.90
C ASP A 77 -20.93 -18.86 6.71
N ARG A 78 -21.98 -18.04 6.78
CA ARG A 78 -21.96 -16.78 7.54
C ARG A 78 -21.79 -16.94 9.06
N THR A 79 -21.83 -18.15 9.60
CA THR A 79 -21.58 -18.40 11.03
C THR A 79 -20.09 -18.43 11.38
N GLY A 80 -19.23 -18.62 10.36
CA GLY A 80 -17.81 -18.81 10.53
C GLY A 80 -17.43 -20.18 11.09
N GLN A 81 -18.31 -21.19 11.01
CA GLN A 81 -18.02 -22.55 11.46
C GLN A 81 -17.44 -23.44 10.35
N ARG A 82 -17.62 -23.06 9.08
CA ARG A 82 -17.15 -23.81 7.91
C ARG A 82 -16.44 -22.90 6.93
N ASP A 83 -15.50 -23.51 6.21
CA ASP A 83 -14.80 -22.88 5.10
C ASP A 83 -15.78 -22.34 4.05
N SER A 84 -15.66 -21.05 3.75
CA SER A 84 -16.47 -20.32 2.78
C SER A 84 -15.74 -20.08 1.46
N THR A 85 -14.48 -20.52 1.33
CA THR A 85 -13.62 -20.08 0.23
C THR A 85 -14.14 -20.49 -1.15
N ILE A 86 -14.63 -21.73 -1.31
CA ILE A 86 -15.19 -22.21 -2.59
C ILE A 86 -16.45 -21.44 -2.97
N ALA A 87 -17.36 -21.25 -2.01
CA ALA A 87 -18.62 -20.54 -2.23
C ALA A 87 -18.38 -19.08 -2.65
N ILE A 88 -17.46 -18.39 -1.97
CA ILE A 88 -17.10 -17.01 -2.30
C ILE A 88 -16.45 -16.94 -3.69
N ARG A 89 -15.52 -17.84 -4.03
CA ARG A 89 -14.94 -17.91 -5.39
C ARG A 89 -16.02 -18.11 -6.46
N ALA A 90 -16.99 -18.99 -6.20
CA ALA A 90 -18.09 -19.24 -7.13
C ALA A 90 -18.97 -17.99 -7.32
N ALA A 91 -19.26 -17.25 -6.24
CA ALA A 91 -20.00 -15.99 -6.32
C ALA A 91 -19.24 -14.93 -7.13
N ILE A 92 -17.92 -14.78 -6.91
CA ILE A 92 -17.06 -13.88 -7.68
C ILE A 92 -17.06 -14.28 -9.16
N THR A 93 -16.83 -15.56 -9.48
CA THR A 93 -16.84 -16.02 -10.89
C THR A 93 -18.18 -15.73 -11.58
N ALA A 94 -19.30 -15.92 -10.88
CA ALA A 94 -20.64 -15.60 -11.41
C ALA A 94 -20.85 -14.09 -11.62
N ALA A 95 -20.34 -13.26 -10.70
CA ALA A 95 -20.33 -11.81 -10.83
C ALA A 95 -19.48 -11.36 -12.02
N GLU A 96 -18.28 -11.86 -12.17
CA GLU A 96 -17.39 -11.55 -13.29
C GLU A 96 -17.95 -11.95 -14.66
N ALA A 97 -18.90 -12.89 -14.73
CA ALA A 97 -19.61 -13.16 -15.97
C ALA A 97 -20.53 -11.99 -16.43
N HIS A 98 -20.78 -10.99 -15.57
CA HIS A 98 -21.68 -9.87 -15.80
C HIS A 98 -21.05 -8.54 -15.34
N SER A 99 -20.74 -7.65 -16.28
CA SER A 99 -20.15 -6.34 -15.97
C SER A 99 -21.02 -5.51 -15.01
N GLY A 100 -20.37 -4.85 -14.04
CA GLY A 100 -21.06 -3.96 -13.09
C GLY A 100 -21.95 -4.69 -12.07
N SER A 101 -21.73 -5.99 -11.87
CA SER A 101 -22.43 -6.78 -10.86
C SER A 101 -21.80 -6.62 -9.48
N GLU A 102 -22.53 -7.09 -8.46
CA GLU A 102 -22.13 -7.07 -7.06
C GLU A 102 -22.04 -8.48 -6.49
N VAL A 103 -20.96 -8.75 -5.75
CA VAL A 103 -20.86 -9.86 -4.80
C VAL A 103 -21.22 -9.30 -3.43
N TYR A 104 -22.33 -9.79 -2.87
CA TYR A 104 -22.86 -9.30 -1.61
C TYR A 104 -22.56 -10.28 -0.47
N PHE A 105 -22.00 -9.75 0.60
CA PHE A 105 -21.76 -10.45 1.85
C PHE A 105 -22.77 -9.98 2.90
N PRO A 106 -23.74 -10.82 3.31
CA PRO A 106 -24.63 -10.47 4.41
C PRO A 106 -23.86 -10.40 5.72
N SER A 107 -24.53 -9.95 6.78
CA SER A 107 -23.94 -9.97 8.11
C SER A 107 -23.56 -11.40 8.52
N GLY A 108 -22.36 -11.54 9.08
CA GLY A 108 -21.77 -12.80 9.49
C GLY A 108 -20.25 -12.78 9.50
N LYS A 109 -19.70 -13.94 9.85
CA LYS A 109 -18.27 -14.25 9.77
C LYS A 109 -18.06 -15.30 8.69
N PHE A 110 -17.07 -15.12 7.84
CA PHE A 110 -16.75 -16.04 6.75
C PHE A 110 -15.29 -16.47 6.89
N ILE A 111 -15.09 -17.77 7.12
CA ILE A 111 -13.76 -18.37 7.29
C ILE A 111 -13.19 -18.77 5.94
N LEU A 112 -11.90 -18.48 5.72
CA LEU A 112 -11.11 -19.01 4.61
C LEU A 112 -10.09 -20.00 5.17
N ASP A 113 -10.28 -21.29 4.89
CA ASP A 113 -9.45 -22.37 5.46
C ASP A 113 -8.98 -23.35 4.37
N GLN A 114 -8.72 -22.85 3.16
CA GLN A 114 -8.15 -23.68 2.10
C GLN A 114 -6.64 -23.46 2.01
N PRO A 115 -5.81 -24.39 2.51
CA PRO A 115 -4.38 -24.37 2.21
C PRO A 115 -4.21 -24.60 0.70
N SER A 116 -4.17 -23.50 -0.03
CA SER A 116 -3.99 -23.50 -1.47
C SER A 116 -2.50 -23.35 -1.75
N PRO A 117 -1.94 -24.05 -2.75
CA PRO A 117 -0.63 -23.67 -3.28
C PRO A 117 -0.67 -22.29 -3.97
N LYS A 118 -1.85 -21.67 -4.08
CA LYS A 118 -2.03 -20.34 -4.64
C LYS A 118 -1.59 -19.29 -3.63
N LEU A 119 -1.05 -18.21 -4.16
CA LEU A 119 -0.67 -17.03 -3.38
C LEU A 119 -1.88 -16.19 -2.95
N PHE A 120 -3.04 -16.39 -3.58
CA PHE A 120 -4.25 -15.60 -3.39
C PHE A 120 -5.49 -16.47 -3.23
N ASP A 121 -6.37 -16.11 -2.30
CA ASP A 121 -7.67 -16.78 -2.14
C ASP A 121 -8.67 -16.35 -3.22
N PHE A 122 -8.70 -15.05 -3.52
CA PHE A 122 -9.58 -14.44 -4.51
C PHE A 122 -8.79 -13.58 -5.50
N VAL A 123 -8.89 -13.92 -6.80
CA VAL A 123 -8.35 -13.09 -7.88
C VAL A 123 -9.52 -12.45 -8.62
N ILE A 124 -9.51 -11.11 -8.70
CA ILE A 124 -10.52 -10.32 -9.39
C ILE A 124 -9.97 -9.85 -10.74
N ASN A 125 -10.52 -10.39 -11.81
CA ASN A 125 -10.12 -10.18 -13.19
C ASN A 125 -11.12 -9.33 -13.99
N LYS A 126 -12.26 -8.95 -13.41
CA LYS A 126 -13.26 -8.07 -14.04
C LYS A 126 -13.82 -7.04 -13.05
N PRO A 127 -14.26 -5.85 -13.51
CA PRO A 127 -14.84 -4.85 -12.63
C PRO A 127 -16.14 -5.36 -12.03
N ILE A 128 -16.12 -5.56 -10.72
CA ILE A 128 -17.28 -5.92 -9.91
C ILE A 128 -17.28 -5.09 -8.62
N GLN A 129 -18.41 -5.10 -7.93
CA GLN A 129 -18.53 -4.56 -6.58
C GLN A 129 -18.47 -5.71 -5.57
N ILE A 130 -17.70 -5.58 -4.51
CA ILE A 130 -17.59 -6.56 -3.42
C ILE A 130 -18.00 -5.85 -2.14
N ILE A 131 -19.23 -6.10 -1.69
CA ILE A 131 -19.91 -5.25 -0.71
C ILE A 131 -20.34 -6.09 0.49
N GLY A 132 -19.98 -5.64 1.69
CA GLY A 132 -20.46 -6.21 2.94
C GLY A 132 -21.66 -5.46 3.52
N ALA A 133 -22.28 -6.06 4.53
CA ALA A 133 -23.41 -5.46 5.24
C ALA A 133 -23.02 -4.33 6.20
N GLY A 134 -21.73 -4.01 6.32
CA GLY A 134 -21.19 -2.98 7.19
C GLY A 134 -19.91 -3.41 7.91
N ILE A 135 -19.10 -2.42 8.31
CA ILE A 135 -17.95 -2.65 9.19
C ILE A 135 -18.43 -3.34 10.48
N SER A 136 -17.76 -4.41 10.90
CA SER A 136 -18.16 -5.30 12.02
C SER A 136 -19.44 -6.13 11.82
N ALA A 137 -20.30 -5.80 10.85
CA ALA A 137 -21.44 -6.63 10.50
C ALA A 137 -21.01 -7.81 9.61
N THR A 138 -20.07 -7.58 8.69
CA THR A 138 -19.45 -8.59 7.84
C THR A 138 -17.96 -8.67 8.14
N THR A 139 -17.47 -9.87 8.48
CA THR A 139 -16.04 -10.13 8.66
C THR A 139 -15.60 -11.32 7.81
N ILE A 140 -14.53 -11.16 7.03
CA ILE A 140 -13.84 -12.25 6.34
C ILE A 140 -12.54 -12.51 7.10
N ILE A 141 -12.30 -13.76 7.50
CA ILE A 141 -11.13 -14.15 8.29
C ILE A 141 -10.32 -15.15 7.48
N ASN A 142 -9.06 -14.85 7.23
CA ASN A 142 -8.15 -15.80 6.60
C ASN A 142 -7.48 -16.66 7.67
N GLU A 143 -7.80 -17.96 7.72
CA GLU A 143 -7.23 -18.92 8.66
C GLU A 143 -5.97 -19.60 8.13
N VAL A 144 -5.63 -19.40 6.86
CA VAL A 144 -4.44 -19.98 6.22
C VAL A 144 -3.26 -19.04 6.40
N GLY A 145 -2.80 -18.92 7.64
CA GLY A 145 -1.64 -18.11 8.01
C GLY A 145 -0.55 -18.90 8.70
N HIS A 146 0.51 -18.18 9.10
CA HIS A 146 1.67 -18.80 9.74
C HIS A 146 1.32 -19.56 11.04
N LYS A 147 0.27 -19.15 11.75
CA LYS A 147 -0.16 -19.86 12.97
C LYS A 147 -0.78 -21.23 12.68
N THR A 148 -1.04 -21.56 11.42
CA THR A 148 -1.69 -22.81 11.01
C THR A 148 -0.65 -23.91 10.82
N PRO A 149 -0.74 -25.04 11.55
CA PRO A 149 0.25 -26.11 11.48
C PRO A 149 0.46 -26.62 10.04
N GLY A 150 1.71 -26.60 9.58
CA GLY A 150 2.10 -27.10 8.25
C GLY A 150 2.00 -26.08 7.12
N VAL A 151 1.54 -24.86 7.38
CA VAL A 151 1.54 -23.76 6.41
C VAL A 151 2.91 -23.10 6.40
N THR A 152 3.58 -23.09 5.24
CA THR A 152 4.90 -22.47 5.06
C THR A 152 4.86 -21.12 4.36
N LEU A 153 3.74 -20.80 3.71
CA LEU A 153 3.50 -19.55 3.00
C LEU A 153 2.09 -19.08 3.32
N SER A 154 1.94 -17.81 3.67
CA SER A 154 0.64 -17.21 3.92
C SER A 154 -0.05 -16.86 2.60
N THR A 155 -1.38 -16.92 2.56
CA THR A 155 -2.16 -16.50 1.38
C THR A 155 -2.64 -15.07 1.54
N ASP A 156 -2.55 -14.29 0.48
CA ASP A 156 -3.19 -12.98 0.39
C ASP A 156 -4.68 -13.17 0.10
N MET A 157 -5.55 -12.35 0.70
CA MET A 157 -6.99 -12.57 0.64
C MET A 157 -7.57 -12.14 -0.72
N PHE A 158 -7.45 -10.85 -1.06
CA PHE A 158 -7.89 -10.32 -2.34
C PHE A 158 -6.73 -9.87 -3.22
N ALA A 159 -6.82 -10.20 -4.49
CA ALA A 159 -5.86 -9.82 -5.51
C ALA A 159 -6.61 -9.26 -6.72
N ILE A 160 -6.54 -7.95 -6.93
CA ILE A 160 -7.20 -7.29 -8.06
C ILE A 160 -6.19 -7.21 -9.21
N GLU A 161 -6.54 -7.85 -10.33
CA GLU A 161 -5.72 -7.89 -11.55
C GLU A 161 -4.33 -8.53 -11.37
N VAL A 162 -4.27 -9.77 -10.89
CA VAL A 162 -3.01 -10.52 -10.83
C VAL A 162 -2.76 -11.27 -12.11
N VAL A 163 -2.08 -10.64 -13.06
CA VAL A 163 -1.29 -11.39 -14.04
C VAL A 163 0.13 -10.83 -14.08
N PRO A 164 1.11 -11.50 -13.43
CA PRO A 164 2.50 -11.13 -13.52
C PRO A 164 2.94 -11.07 -14.99
N GLY A 165 3.29 -9.87 -15.46
CA GLY A 165 3.85 -9.66 -16.80
C GLY A 165 2.84 -9.43 -17.94
N THR A 166 1.52 -9.48 -17.71
CA THR A 166 0.53 -9.11 -18.74
C THR A 166 -0.44 -8.07 -18.22
N GLN A 167 -0.40 -6.88 -18.81
CA GLN A 167 -1.14 -5.66 -18.43
C GLN A 167 -2.64 -5.69 -18.78
N THR A 168 -3.33 -6.80 -18.57
CA THR A 168 -4.76 -6.80 -18.85
C THR A 168 -5.47 -6.19 -17.65
N GLY A 169 -5.93 -4.95 -17.83
CA GLY A 169 -6.72 -4.07 -16.95
C GLY A 169 -8.00 -4.66 -16.35
N GLY A 170 -8.07 -5.98 -16.19
CA GLY A 170 -9.28 -6.74 -15.97
C GLY A 170 -10.03 -6.29 -14.73
N GLY A 171 -9.34 -6.14 -13.59
CA GLY A 171 -9.98 -5.70 -12.35
C GLY A 171 -10.20 -4.19 -12.25
N SER A 172 -9.87 -3.40 -13.28
CA SER A 172 -9.93 -1.94 -13.20
C SER A 172 -11.36 -1.44 -13.04
N GLY A 173 -11.61 -0.60 -12.03
CA GLY A 173 -12.96 -0.16 -11.64
C GLY A 173 -13.60 -1.02 -10.53
N THR A 174 -12.89 -2.00 -9.98
CA THR A 174 -13.39 -2.81 -8.85
C THR A 174 -13.61 -1.95 -7.60
N ILE A 175 -14.71 -2.20 -6.91
CA ILE A 175 -15.05 -1.55 -5.65
C ILE A 175 -15.08 -2.61 -4.54
N ILE A 176 -14.37 -2.39 -3.44
CA ILE A 176 -14.48 -3.22 -2.22
C ILE A 176 -14.89 -2.32 -1.05
N SER A 177 -16.01 -2.65 -0.38
CA SER A 177 -16.48 -1.81 0.72
C SER A 177 -17.33 -2.49 1.78
N ASN A 178 -17.53 -1.78 2.90
CA ASN A 178 -18.48 -2.07 3.97
C ASN A 178 -18.23 -3.41 4.68
N MET A 179 -16.98 -3.74 5.00
CA MET A 179 -16.64 -4.99 5.68
C MET A 179 -15.38 -4.88 6.53
N THR A 180 -15.15 -5.93 7.33
CA THR A 180 -13.88 -6.17 8.03
C THR A 180 -13.12 -7.31 7.37
N LEU A 181 -11.84 -7.09 7.07
CA LEU A 181 -10.90 -8.11 6.62
C LEU A 181 -9.94 -8.43 7.76
N ASP A 182 -9.73 -9.71 8.06
CA ASP A 182 -8.91 -10.15 9.18
C ASP A 182 -7.90 -11.22 8.77
N SER A 183 -6.68 -10.76 8.50
CA SER A 183 -5.50 -11.61 8.34
C SER A 183 -4.65 -11.65 9.63
N ALA A 184 -4.92 -10.78 10.60
CA ALA A 184 -4.20 -10.70 11.87
C ALA A 184 -4.41 -11.91 12.79
N THR A 185 -5.62 -12.47 12.80
CA THR A 185 -5.99 -13.55 13.72
C THR A 185 -5.08 -14.76 13.55
N TYR A 186 -4.83 -15.18 12.31
CA TYR A 186 -3.98 -16.34 11.99
C TYR A 186 -2.61 -16.00 11.43
N ASP A 187 -2.28 -14.69 11.38
CA ASP A 187 -1.04 -14.21 10.77
C ASP A 187 -0.92 -14.65 9.31
N ALA A 188 -1.99 -14.41 8.56
CA ALA A 188 -2.11 -14.74 7.15
C ALA A 188 -1.38 -13.71 6.27
N GLY A 189 -1.72 -13.62 4.99
CA GLY A 189 -1.09 -12.73 4.02
C GLY A 189 -1.55 -11.28 4.10
N THR A 190 -1.42 -10.62 2.96
CA THR A 190 -1.98 -9.29 2.68
C THR A 190 -3.48 -9.38 2.47
N ASP A 191 -4.25 -8.48 3.10
CA ASP A 191 -5.71 -8.49 2.92
C ASP A 191 -6.12 -8.05 1.51
N ILE A 192 -5.53 -6.97 1.00
CA ILE A 192 -5.80 -6.48 -0.37
C ILE A 192 -4.49 -6.17 -1.10
N MET A 193 -4.27 -6.86 -2.20
CA MET A 193 -3.25 -6.54 -3.20
C MET A 193 -3.93 -6.06 -4.48
N ASP A 194 -3.74 -4.80 -4.82
CA ASP A 194 -4.40 -4.15 -5.92
C ASP A 194 -3.40 -3.72 -6.99
N PHE A 195 -3.50 -4.36 -8.16
CA PHE A 195 -2.73 -4.03 -9.34
C PHE A 195 -3.59 -3.38 -10.42
N ALA A 196 -4.80 -2.93 -10.14
CA ALA A 196 -5.70 -2.39 -11.15
C ALA A 196 -5.73 -0.85 -11.15
N ASN A 197 -6.45 -0.27 -12.12
CA ASN A 197 -6.73 1.17 -12.17
C ASN A 197 -8.14 1.47 -11.66
N HIS A 198 -8.36 2.71 -11.24
CA HIS A 198 -9.68 3.22 -10.86
C HIS A 198 -10.42 2.34 -9.83
N THR A 199 -9.69 1.63 -8.99
CA THR A 199 -10.31 0.87 -7.90
C THR A 199 -10.76 1.80 -6.80
N THR A 200 -11.75 1.36 -6.02
CA THR A 200 -12.18 2.07 -4.83
C THR A 200 -12.25 1.12 -3.65
N LEU A 201 -11.43 1.39 -2.64
CA LEU A 201 -11.42 0.70 -1.35
C LEU A 201 -12.04 1.65 -0.33
N SER A 202 -13.22 1.32 0.20
CA SER A 202 -13.91 2.27 1.08
C SER A 202 -14.72 1.65 2.21
N ASN A 203 -14.86 2.37 3.33
CA ASN A 203 -15.59 1.90 4.50
C ASN A 203 -15.10 0.51 4.95
N LEU A 204 -13.78 0.36 5.08
CA LEU A 204 -13.14 -0.90 5.44
C LEU A 204 -12.50 -0.81 6.82
N LYS A 205 -12.53 -1.94 7.53
CA LYS A 205 -11.63 -2.20 8.66
C LYS A 205 -10.73 -3.37 8.30
N VAL A 206 -9.42 -3.16 8.31
CA VAL A 206 -8.42 -4.19 7.98
C VAL A 206 -7.63 -4.50 9.24
N LEU A 207 -7.69 -5.75 9.68
CA LEU A 207 -6.84 -6.29 10.74
C LEU A 207 -5.68 -7.01 10.05
N ALA A 208 -4.60 -6.28 9.81
CA ALA A 208 -3.48 -6.75 9.01
C ALA A 208 -2.62 -7.77 9.77
N ALA A 209 -2.10 -8.76 9.04
CA ALA A 209 -1.15 -9.73 9.57
C ALA A 209 0.12 -9.08 10.17
N SER A 210 0.82 -9.80 11.05
CA SER A 210 2.15 -9.40 11.48
C SER A 210 3.19 -9.80 10.43
N SER A 211 3.79 -8.81 9.78
CA SER A 211 4.94 -9.10 8.93
C SER A 211 6.15 -9.52 9.77
N THR A 212 6.56 -10.77 9.66
CA THR A 212 7.80 -11.25 10.28
C THR A 212 8.74 -11.80 9.19
N ASN A 213 10.06 -11.57 9.33
CA ASN A 213 11.11 -12.03 8.41
C ASN A 213 11.08 -13.53 8.13
N THR A 214 10.52 -14.32 9.04
CA THR A 214 10.64 -15.77 8.98
C THR A 214 9.56 -16.38 8.09
N TYR A 215 8.39 -15.73 7.96
CA TYR A 215 7.23 -16.37 7.33
C TYR A 215 6.40 -15.44 6.43
N ASN A 216 6.48 -14.12 6.63
CA ASN A 216 5.70 -13.18 5.85
C ASN A 216 6.40 -11.80 5.72
N TYR A 217 7.51 -11.79 4.98
CA TYR A 217 8.36 -10.60 4.79
C TYR A 217 7.71 -9.48 3.95
N ASN A 218 6.49 -9.68 3.46
CA ASN A 218 5.83 -8.79 2.50
C ASN A 218 4.30 -8.76 2.70
N SER A 219 3.84 -8.85 3.95
CA SER A 219 2.43 -8.62 4.29
C SER A 219 2.15 -7.16 4.50
N PHE A 220 1.04 -6.70 3.93
CA PHE A 220 0.49 -5.37 4.12
C PHE A 220 -0.95 -5.52 4.61
N GLY A 221 -1.56 -4.47 5.14
CA GLY A 221 -3.02 -4.45 5.20
C GLY A 221 -3.56 -4.26 3.79
N ILE A 222 -3.15 -3.16 3.16
CA ILE A 222 -3.53 -2.81 1.80
C ILE A 222 -2.28 -2.42 1.02
N ARG A 223 -2.14 -2.98 -0.18
CA ARG A 223 -1.10 -2.63 -1.12
C ARG A 223 -1.72 -2.28 -2.46
N VAL A 224 -1.66 -1.00 -2.84
CA VAL A 224 -2.07 -0.51 -4.15
C VAL A 224 -0.79 -0.23 -4.95
N ILE A 225 -0.49 -1.12 -5.89
CA ILE A 225 0.84 -1.20 -6.48
C ILE A 225 0.81 -1.43 -7.99
N ALA A 226 1.79 -0.85 -8.67
CA ALA A 226 2.23 -1.29 -9.98
C ALA A 226 3.68 -1.82 -9.93
N ILE A 227 4.14 -2.50 -10.98
CA ILE A 227 5.55 -2.89 -11.10
C ILE A 227 6.41 -1.63 -11.22
N CYS A 228 7.01 -1.18 -10.12
CA CYS A 228 7.82 0.03 -10.08
C CYS A 228 9.10 -0.11 -10.89
N SER A 229 9.33 0.81 -11.83
CA SER A 229 10.62 0.91 -12.52
C SER A 229 10.95 2.37 -12.85
N PRO A 230 12.06 2.92 -12.34
CA PRO A 230 12.49 4.29 -12.63
C PRO A 230 12.58 4.61 -14.11
N ASN A 231 12.87 3.60 -14.94
CA ASN A 231 13.34 3.80 -16.31
C ASN A 231 12.23 3.64 -17.36
N ASN A 232 11.00 3.29 -16.98
CA ASN A 232 9.92 3.05 -17.95
C ASN A 232 8.55 3.44 -17.38
N ILE A 233 8.11 4.67 -17.70
CA ILE A 233 6.91 5.27 -17.13
C ILE A 233 5.59 4.89 -17.83
N SER A 234 5.63 4.47 -19.10
CA SER A 234 4.41 4.39 -19.92
C SER A 234 3.52 3.17 -19.60
N TYR A 235 3.99 2.26 -18.76
CA TYR A 235 3.45 0.90 -18.65
C TYR A 235 3.39 0.37 -17.21
N LYS A 236 3.65 1.23 -16.23
CA LYS A 236 4.06 0.81 -14.88
C LYS A 236 3.47 1.63 -13.75
N TYR A 237 2.46 2.45 -14.04
CA TYR A 237 1.69 3.15 -13.03
C TYR A 237 0.25 2.71 -13.07
N ARG A 238 -0.39 2.66 -11.89
CA ARG A 238 -1.85 2.58 -11.82
C ARG A 238 -2.45 3.95 -11.58
N VAL A 239 -3.62 4.17 -12.16
CA VAL A 239 -4.21 5.50 -12.26
C VAL A 239 -5.50 5.57 -11.46
N GLY A 240 -5.67 6.64 -10.70
CA GLY A 240 -6.97 7.03 -10.15
C GLY A 240 -7.56 6.08 -9.11
N ASN A 241 -6.73 5.31 -8.42
CA ASN A 241 -7.17 4.45 -7.32
C ASN A 241 -7.56 5.30 -6.10
N VAL A 242 -8.62 4.89 -5.41
CA VAL A 242 -9.21 5.64 -4.29
C VAL A 242 -9.25 4.78 -3.04
N ILE A 243 -8.75 5.31 -1.93
CA ILE A 243 -8.88 4.73 -0.60
C ILE A 243 -9.62 5.76 0.27
N ASN A 244 -10.77 5.41 0.83
CA ASN A 244 -11.57 6.36 1.59
C ASN A 244 -12.25 5.74 2.81
N ASN A 245 -12.15 6.38 3.97
CA ASN A 245 -12.77 5.89 5.20
C ASN A 245 -12.31 4.46 5.55
N VAL A 246 -11.01 4.28 5.66
CA VAL A 246 -10.39 2.97 5.91
C VAL A 246 -9.60 3.01 7.20
N THR A 247 -9.85 2.04 8.07
CA THR A 247 -9.05 1.80 9.28
C THR A 247 -8.19 0.56 9.08
N ILE A 248 -6.87 0.68 9.20
CA ILE A 248 -5.92 -0.43 9.12
C ILE A 248 -5.22 -0.57 10.47
N ILE A 249 -5.30 -1.76 11.05
CA ILE A 249 -4.69 -2.09 12.34
C ILE A 249 -3.71 -3.22 12.09
N GLY A 250 -2.43 -2.87 12.00
CA GLY A 250 -1.31 -3.80 11.91
C GLY A 250 -0.53 -3.90 13.22
N LYS A 251 0.44 -4.82 13.25
CA LYS A 251 1.33 -5.02 14.40
C LYS A 251 2.71 -4.36 14.24
N GLY A 252 3.01 -3.78 13.07
CA GLY A 252 4.19 -2.94 12.90
C GLY A 252 5.54 -3.65 12.84
N GLN A 253 5.65 -4.90 12.37
CA GLN A 253 6.94 -5.59 12.36
C GLN A 253 7.69 -5.47 11.02
N GLN A 254 8.97 -5.12 11.09
CA GLN A 254 10.01 -5.35 10.07
C GLN A 254 9.81 -4.75 8.66
N GLY A 255 9.45 -3.47 8.59
CA GLY A 255 9.72 -2.66 7.40
C GLY A 255 8.72 -2.75 6.27
N THR A 256 7.71 -3.61 6.34
CA THR A 256 6.48 -3.51 5.55
C THR A 256 5.58 -2.43 6.15
N THR A 257 4.75 -1.79 5.33
CA THR A 257 3.85 -0.73 5.77
C THR A 257 2.41 -1.26 5.81
N GLU A 258 1.51 -0.68 6.58
CA GLU A 258 0.10 -1.12 6.56
C GLU A 258 -0.60 -0.70 5.29
N LEU A 259 -0.25 0.49 4.78
CA LEU A 259 -0.72 1.00 3.50
C LEU A 259 0.45 1.34 2.59
N ASP A 260 0.59 0.60 1.49
CA ASP A 260 1.57 0.86 0.44
C ASP A 260 0.89 1.47 -0.78
N LEU A 261 1.17 2.74 -1.06
CA LEU A 261 0.85 3.42 -2.32
C LEU A 261 2.12 3.47 -3.16
N SER A 262 2.25 2.51 -4.06
CA SER A 262 3.44 2.37 -4.90
C SER A 262 3.09 2.52 -6.37
N CYS A 263 3.79 3.39 -7.08
CA CYS A 263 3.66 3.54 -8.53
C CYS A 263 2.23 3.88 -8.95
N GLN A 264 1.71 4.94 -8.34
CA GLN A 264 0.38 5.49 -8.62
C GLN A 264 0.47 6.82 -9.38
N ILE A 265 -0.59 7.14 -10.11
CA ILE A 265 -0.83 8.46 -10.72
C ILE A 265 -2.24 8.91 -10.39
N GLY A 266 -2.38 10.07 -9.76
CA GLY A 266 -3.69 10.67 -9.48
C GLY A 266 -4.56 9.83 -8.53
N SER A 267 -3.94 8.98 -7.72
CA SER A 267 -4.59 8.27 -6.61
C SER A 267 -4.91 9.22 -5.46
N SER A 268 -5.88 8.83 -4.63
CA SER A 268 -6.24 9.57 -3.43
C SER A 268 -6.49 8.64 -2.26
N ALA A 269 -5.96 8.99 -1.10
CA ALA A 269 -6.27 8.36 0.17
C ALA A 269 -6.86 9.41 1.11
N SER A 270 -8.04 9.16 1.68
CA SER A 270 -8.69 10.12 2.59
C SER A 270 -9.41 9.47 3.75
N ASN A 271 -9.48 10.18 4.88
CA ASN A 271 -10.15 9.71 6.10
C ASN A 271 -9.62 8.33 6.53
N ILE A 272 -8.29 8.19 6.53
CA ILE A 272 -7.63 6.93 6.87
C ILE A 272 -7.15 6.94 8.32
N THR A 273 -7.28 5.81 8.99
CA THR A 273 -6.64 5.57 10.29
C THR A 273 -5.71 4.39 10.15
N ILE A 274 -4.45 4.56 10.51
CA ILE A 274 -3.45 3.49 10.48
C ILE A 274 -2.83 3.37 11.87
N VAL A 275 -2.80 2.14 12.38
CA VAL A 275 -2.04 1.78 13.59
C VAL A 275 -1.02 0.72 13.18
N GLY A 276 0.28 1.02 13.30
CA GLY A 276 1.35 0.10 12.90
C GLY A 276 2.62 0.75 12.34
N ASN A 277 3.20 0.17 11.29
CA ASN A 277 4.33 0.65 10.49
C ASN A 277 4.07 1.84 9.55
N GLY A 278 2.82 2.28 9.38
CA GLY A 278 2.47 3.54 8.74
C GLY A 278 2.00 3.44 7.28
N LEU A 279 2.43 4.44 6.50
CA LEU A 279 2.06 4.66 5.10
C LEU A 279 3.30 4.84 4.23
N ASP A 280 3.44 4.08 3.14
CA ASP A 280 4.45 4.34 2.11
C ASP A 280 3.85 4.96 0.87
N ILE A 281 4.53 5.98 0.35
CA ILE A 281 4.27 6.65 -0.92
C ILE A 281 5.54 6.54 -1.74
N PHE A 282 5.58 5.58 -2.65
CA PHE A 282 6.78 5.20 -3.37
C PHE A 282 6.56 5.35 -4.88
N TYR A 283 7.34 6.23 -5.51
CA TYR A 283 7.19 6.55 -6.93
C TYR A 283 5.76 6.93 -7.31
N CYS A 284 5.22 7.94 -6.65
CA CYS A 284 3.87 8.41 -6.86
C CYS A 284 3.86 9.73 -7.66
N HIS A 285 2.81 10.01 -8.45
CA HIS A 285 2.67 11.27 -9.20
C HIS A 285 1.28 11.87 -9.09
N ASN A 286 1.20 13.13 -8.65
CA ASN A 286 -0.08 13.84 -8.47
C ASN A 286 -1.03 13.13 -7.48
N ASP A 287 -0.46 12.45 -6.49
CA ASP A 287 -1.22 11.70 -5.50
C ASP A 287 -1.51 12.55 -4.26
N THR A 288 -2.64 12.26 -3.60
CA THR A 288 -3.10 13.03 -2.45
C THR A 288 -3.41 12.14 -1.25
N VAL A 289 -3.03 12.57 -0.06
CA VAL A 289 -3.41 11.96 1.21
C VAL A 289 -4.01 13.02 2.12
N ARG A 290 -5.23 12.80 2.61
CA ARG A 290 -5.97 13.79 3.41
C ARG A 290 -6.60 13.18 4.65
N ASN A 291 -6.68 13.95 5.73
CA ASN A 291 -7.39 13.57 6.96
C ASN A 291 -6.92 12.19 7.46
N ALA A 292 -5.61 12.02 7.63
CA ALA A 292 -5.02 10.75 8.04
C ALA A 292 -4.62 10.79 9.51
N ASN A 293 -4.99 9.77 10.29
CA ASN A 293 -4.48 9.56 11.64
C ASN A 293 -3.54 8.36 11.64
N LEU A 294 -2.26 8.61 11.86
CA LEU A 294 -1.19 7.63 11.73
C LEU A 294 -0.53 7.44 13.09
N THR A 295 -0.71 6.25 13.68
CA THR A 295 -0.16 5.91 14.99
C THR A 295 0.85 4.77 14.85
N SER A 296 2.04 4.94 15.42
CA SER A 296 3.04 3.86 15.42
C SER A 296 2.56 2.66 16.23
N GLY A 297 2.83 1.45 15.73
CA GLY A 297 2.53 0.20 16.42
C GLY A 297 3.47 -0.08 17.60
N ASN A 298 3.10 -1.05 18.44
CA ASN A 298 3.84 -1.39 19.67
C ASN A 298 5.09 -2.24 19.44
N TYR A 299 5.18 -2.99 18.33
CA TYR A 299 6.27 -3.91 18.08
C TYR A 299 7.22 -3.31 17.05
N ALA A 300 8.46 -3.02 17.44
CA ALA A 300 9.53 -2.52 16.56
C ALA A 300 9.09 -1.34 15.67
N PRO A 301 8.69 -0.20 16.26
CA PRO A 301 8.17 0.92 15.49
C PRO A 301 9.15 1.28 14.39
N ARG A 302 8.69 1.18 13.14
CA ARG A 302 9.34 1.88 12.04
C ARG A 302 9.59 3.32 12.51
N LEU A 303 10.74 3.87 12.14
CA LEU A 303 11.13 5.22 12.55
C LEU A 303 10.19 6.31 12.05
N TYR A 304 9.21 6.02 11.18
CA TYR A 304 8.34 7.02 10.57
C TYR A 304 6.92 6.46 10.42
N THR A 305 5.91 7.29 10.68
CA THR A 305 4.50 6.98 10.44
C THR A 305 4.11 7.11 8.97
N TRP A 306 4.91 7.82 8.17
CA TRP A 306 4.78 7.85 6.72
C TRP A 306 6.14 8.09 6.03
N VAL A 307 6.28 7.59 4.80
CA VAL A 307 7.50 7.67 3.98
C VAL A 307 7.14 8.11 2.57
N ILE A 308 7.83 9.12 2.04
CA ILE A 308 7.80 9.51 0.62
C ILE A 308 9.16 9.21 -0.01
N THR A 309 9.17 8.46 -1.12
CA THR A 309 10.40 8.17 -1.88
C THR A 309 10.16 8.32 -3.38
N GLY A 310 11.05 9.01 -4.11
CA GLY A 310 11.03 9.09 -5.58
C GLY A 310 9.73 9.64 -6.18
N SER A 311 8.95 10.39 -5.41
CA SER A 311 7.59 10.79 -5.77
C SER A 311 7.52 12.26 -6.18
N THR A 312 6.57 12.62 -7.05
CA THR A 312 6.42 13.98 -7.57
C THR A 312 5.00 14.51 -7.41
N ASN A 313 4.84 15.79 -7.08
CA ASN A 313 3.52 16.43 -6.91
C ASN A 313 2.65 15.71 -5.87
N ILE A 314 3.21 15.43 -4.69
CA ILE A 314 2.50 14.76 -3.60
C ILE A 314 1.93 15.82 -2.67
N SER A 315 0.65 15.66 -2.30
CA SER A 315 0.00 16.52 -1.31
C SER A 315 -0.45 15.70 -0.11
N LEU A 316 0.13 16.00 1.05
CA LEU A 316 -0.32 15.52 2.35
C LEU A 316 -1.06 16.68 3.05
N SER A 317 -2.28 16.45 3.53
CA SER A 317 -3.04 17.47 4.26
C SER A 317 -3.81 16.92 5.45
N ASN A 318 -3.87 17.69 6.54
CA ASN A 318 -4.56 17.32 7.78
C ASN A 318 -4.09 15.95 8.30
N ILE A 319 -2.78 15.78 8.44
CA ILE A 319 -2.16 14.54 8.93
C ILE A 319 -1.94 14.67 10.44
N ILE A 320 -2.42 13.71 11.21
CA ILE A 320 -2.09 13.57 12.63
C ILE A 320 -1.10 12.41 12.75
N ALA A 321 0.13 12.71 13.10
CA ALA A 321 1.18 11.72 13.33
C ALA A 321 1.39 11.53 14.84
N ASN A 322 1.06 10.33 15.34
CA ASN A 322 1.33 9.88 16.70
C ASN A 322 2.42 8.81 16.68
N GLY A 323 3.66 9.27 16.63
CA GLY A 323 4.83 8.41 16.52
C GLY A 323 6.06 9.28 16.27
N MET A 324 7.02 8.73 15.54
CA MET A 324 8.28 9.40 15.25
C MET A 324 8.20 10.48 14.14
N GLY A 325 7.02 10.70 13.54
CA GLY A 325 6.81 11.69 12.48
C GLY A 325 6.96 11.10 11.07
N GLY A 326 7.37 11.91 10.11
CA GLY A 326 7.42 11.56 8.68
C GLY A 326 8.82 11.58 8.09
N THR A 327 8.97 11.04 6.88
CA THR A 327 10.22 11.16 6.13
C THR A 327 10.01 11.34 4.63
N ILE A 328 10.84 12.21 4.05
CA ILE A 328 11.13 12.24 2.62
C ILE A 328 12.50 11.59 2.45
N ALA A 329 12.56 10.42 1.82
CA ALA A 329 13.73 9.54 1.88
C ALA A 329 14.99 10.16 1.25
N PRO A 330 16.18 9.94 1.85
CA PRO A 330 17.45 10.40 1.31
C PRO A 330 18.02 9.39 0.29
N ASP A 331 17.48 9.39 -0.93
CA ASP A 331 18.04 8.62 -2.04
C ASP A 331 18.32 9.53 -3.25
N VAL A 332 19.60 9.69 -3.56
CA VAL A 332 20.10 10.51 -4.68
C VAL A 332 19.61 10.05 -6.05
N ARG A 333 19.19 8.79 -6.17
CA ARG A 333 18.64 8.23 -7.41
C ARG A 333 17.13 8.50 -7.50
N LEU A 334 16.47 8.72 -6.36
CA LEU A 334 15.01 8.77 -6.20
C LEU A 334 14.59 10.08 -5.53
N VAL A 335 15.01 11.20 -6.09
CA VAL A 335 14.72 12.54 -5.56
C VAL A 335 13.22 12.81 -5.60
N SER A 336 12.63 13.16 -4.45
CA SER A 336 11.22 13.56 -4.39
C SER A 336 11.06 15.04 -4.78
N ASN A 337 10.00 15.40 -5.49
CA ASN A 337 9.86 16.74 -6.08
C ASN A 337 8.44 17.30 -5.91
N ASN A 338 8.32 18.60 -5.63
CA ASN A 338 7.03 19.29 -5.45
C ASN A 338 6.17 18.58 -4.39
N ILE A 339 6.66 18.51 -3.17
CA ILE A 339 5.95 17.88 -2.05
C ILE A 339 5.30 18.97 -1.22
N SER A 340 3.99 18.88 -1.02
CA SER A 340 3.24 19.81 -0.17
C SER A 340 2.72 19.08 1.06
N ILE A 341 3.03 19.61 2.24
CA ILE A 341 2.56 19.13 3.53
C ILE A 341 1.81 20.29 4.19
N GLU A 342 0.52 20.12 4.46
CA GLU A 342 -0.33 21.17 4.99
C GLU A 342 -1.10 20.68 6.23
N ASN A 343 -1.16 21.50 7.28
CA ASN A 343 -1.88 21.18 8.52
C ASN A 343 -1.45 19.82 9.14
N GLU A 344 -0.17 19.47 9.06
CA GLU A 344 0.34 18.30 9.79
C GLU A 344 0.47 18.63 11.29
N SER A 345 0.04 17.72 12.14
CA SER A 345 0.20 17.79 13.59
C SER A 345 0.96 16.56 14.08
N MET A 346 2.18 16.75 14.55
CA MET A 346 2.93 15.71 15.23
C MET A 346 2.74 15.84 16.74
N THR A 347 2.21 14.78 17.36
CA THR A 347 1.70 14.85 18.74
C THR A 347 2.70 14.39 19.80
N GLN A 348 3.80 13.74 19.40
CA GLN A 348 4.81 13.24 20.33
C GLN A 348 5.97 14.22 20.48
N LYS A 349 6.48 14.38 21.71
CA LYS A 349 7.56 15.33 22.04
C LYS A 349 8.84 15.16 21.19
N TYR A 350 9.10 13.97 20.68
CA TYR A 350 10.32 13.64 19.92
C TYR A 350 10.04 13.27 18.46
N SER A 351 8.81 13.48 17.96
CA SER A 351 8.49 13.29 16.55
C SER A 351 9.27 14.28 15.69
N SER A 352 9.80 13.84 14.56
CA SER A 352 10.51 14.70 13.61
C SER A 352 10.09 14.42 12.18
N LEU A 353 10.09 15.46 11.35
CA LEU A 353 10.05 15.34 9.91
C LEU A 353 11.48 15.27 9.37
N TYR A 354 11.82 14.13 8.77
CA TYR A 354 13.12 13.92 8.14
C TYR A 354 13.05 14.31 6.67
N ILE A 355 13.95 15.20 6.25
CA ILE A 355 13.99 15.72 4.89
C ILE A 355 15.31 15.30 4.24
N GLY A 356 15.23 14.24 3.43
CA GLY A 356 16.29 13.78 2.55
C GLY A 356 16.28 14.48 1.20
N ASP A 357 16.81 13.81 0.18
CA ASP A 357 16.97 14.34 -1.17
C ASP A 357 15.65 14.76 -1.81
N SER A 358 15.47 16.07 -1.99
CA SER A 358 14.18 16.62 -2.43
C SER A 358 14.28 18.00 -3.09
N ARG A 359 13.23 18.36 -3.83
CA ARG A 359 13.07 19.67 -4.47
C ARG A 359 11.66 20.22 -4.23
N ASN A 360 11.57 21.53 -4.02
CA ASN A 360 10.31 22.27 -3.87
C ASN A 360 9.38 21.64 -2.82
N VAL A 361 9.90 21.45 -1.61
CA VAL A 361 9.11 20.96 -0.48
C VAL A 361 8.47 22.16 0.22
N SER A 362 7.14 22.18 0.34
CA SER A 362 6.40 23.23 1.05
C SER A 362 5.72 22.63 2.27
N ILE A 363 5.97 23.20 3.44
CA ILE A 363 5.33 22.83 4.71
C ILE A 363 4.56 24.05 5.21
N LEU A 364 3.24 23.91 5.31
CA LEU A 364 2.32 25.01 5.57
C LEU A 364 1.45 24.70 6.79
N ASN A 365 1.21 25.70 7.64
CA ASN A 365 0.23 25.63 8.73
C ASN A 365 0.39 24.41 9.65
N SER A 366 1.62 23.92 9.83
CA SER A 366 1.88 22.64 10.51
C SER A 366 2.47 22.84 11.91
N SER A 367 2.27 21.86 12.78
CA SER A 367 2.85 21.78 14.12
C SER A 367 3.74 20.55 14.22
N LEU A 368 5.05 20.75 14.10
CA LEU A 368 6.04 19.68 14.06
C LEU A 368 6.87 19.66 15.34
N GLY A 369 7.18 18.45 15.84
CA GLY A 369 8.13 18.30 16.94
C GLY A 369 9.52 18.79 16.52
N GLY A 370 10.08 18.23 15.45
CA GLY A 370 11.35 18.70 14.88
C GLY A 370 11.40 18.55 13.37
N ILE A 371 12.40 19.18 12.76
CA ILE A 371 12.80 18.95 11.38
C ILE A 371 14.28 18.57 11.36
N ILE A 372 14.59 17.48 10.67
CA ILE A 372 15.96 17.00 10.52
C ILE A 372 16.27 16.89 9.03
N ILE A 373 17.13 17.79 8.55
CA ILE A 373 17.52 17.90 7.14
C ILE A 373 18.78 17.08 6.91
N LEU A 374 18.63 15.93 6.24
CA LEU A 374 19.66 14.91 6.03
C LEU A 374 19.78 14.44 4.56
N PRO A 375 19.93 15.33 3.55
CA PRO A 375 20.14 14.89 2.17
C PRO A 375 21.44 14.09 2.01
N ARG A 376 21.47 13.15 1.07
CA ARG A 376 22.74 12.55 0.60
C ARG A 376 23.40 13.39 -0.49
N ALA A 377 22.63 14.15 -1.25
CA ALA A 377 23.09 15.06 -2.28
C ALA A 377 22.55 16.48 -2.08
N LYS A 378 21.22 16.68 -2.14
CA LYS A 378 20.64 18.03 -2.16
C LYS A 378 19.20 18.10 -1.65
N VAL A 379 18.92 19.15 -0.86
CA VAL A 379 17.58 19.71 -0.65
C VAL A 379 17.54 21.11 -1.28
N ASP A 380 16.56 21.35 -2.14
CA ASP A 380 16.40 22.65 -2.83
C ASP A 380 14.97 23.16 -2.72
N GLY A 381 14.79 24.43 -2.36
CA GLY A 381 13.46 25.05 -2.31
C GLY A 381 12.57 24.49 -1.20
N LEU A 382 13.14 24.18 -0.03
CA LEU A 382 12.36 23.87 1.17
C LEU A 382 11.79 25.17 1.75
N LYS A 383 10.47 25.29 1.76
CA LYS A 383 9.73 26.43 2.32
C LYS A 383 8.91 25.99 3.52
N LEU A 384 9.02 26.72 4.62
CA LEU A 384 8.10 26.67 5.75
C LEU A 384 7.29 27.97 5.81
N ASP A 385 5.99 27.84 6.04
CA ASP A 385 5.08 28.97 6.17
C ASP A 385 4.10 28.69 7.31
N HIS A 386 3.94 29.64 8.23
CA HIS A 386 3.03 29.52 9.39
C HIS A 386 3.14 28.16 10.11
N THR A 387 4.36 27.63 10.23
CA THR A 387 4.64 26.30 10.77
C THR A 387 5.45 26.43 12.06
N SER A 388 4.99 25.81 13.14
CA SER A 388 5.75 25.75 14.40
C SER A 388 6.64 24.50 14.43
N VAL A 389 7.91 24.70 14.76
CA VAL A 389 8.92 23.63 14.86
C VAL A 389 9.70 23.81 16.16
N SER A 390 9.81 22.78 17.01
CA SER A 390 10.53 22.92 18.28
C SER A 390 12.05 22.67 18.17
N LEU A 391 12.49 21.97 17.11
CA LEU A 391 13.90 21.63 16.89
C LEU A 391 14.22 21.60 15.40
N VAL A 392 15.33 22.22 14.99
CA VAL A 392 15.85 22.15 13.63
C VAL A 392 17.28 21.64 13.66
N ILE A 393 17.55 20.54 12.94
CA ILE A 393 18.89 19.97 12.78
C ILE A 393 19.21 19.91 11.29
N CYS A 394 20.34 20.48 10.90
CA CYS A 394 20.89 20.32 9.56
C CYS A 394 22.21 19.56 9.66
N ARG A 395 22.34 18.40 9.00
CA ARG A 395 23.63 17.70 8.98
C ARG A 395 24.59 18.29 7.94
N PRO A 396 25.89 18.31 8.26
CA PRO A 396 26.92 18.73 7.32
C PRO A 396 27.07 17.72 6.17
N GLY A 397 27.53 18.19 5.01
CA GLY A 397 27.94 17.34 3.89
C GLY A 397 27.03 17.37 2.65
N ALA A 398 25.84 17.97 2.73
CA ALA A 398 24.95 18.10 1.59
C ALA A 398 24.48 19.55 1.39
N SER A 399 24.22 19.91 0.12
CA SER A 399 23.82 21.27 -0.22
C SER A 399 22.36 21.51 0.17
N THR A 400 22.12 22.59 0.91
CA THR A 400 20.80 23.17 1.10
C THR A 400 20.78 24.52 0.39
N SER A 401 19.77 24.75 -0.45
CA SER A 401 19.59 26.03 -1.14
C SER A 401 18.13 26.45 -1.10
N ASN A 402 17.90 27.77 -1.12
CA ASN A 402 16.57 28.36 -1.15
C ASN A 402 15.68 27.91 0.02
N LEU A 403 16.28 27.82 1.22
CA LEU A 403 15.52 27.61 2.45
C LEU A 403 14.77 28.89 2.81
N SER A 404 13.47 28.79 3.11
CA SER A 404 12.66 29.91 3.59
C SER A 404 11.88 29.49 4.83
N GLY A 405 11.83 30.36 5.84
CA GLY A 405 11.22 30.07 7.15
C GLY A 405 12.09 29.21 8.08
N LEU A 406 13.34 28.91 7.69
CA LEU A 406 14.32 28.16 8.49
C LEU A 406 15.73 28.72 8.31
N ALA A 407 16.54 28.62 9.37
CA ALA A 407 17.99 28.80 9.29
C ALA A 407 18.66 27.51 9.75
N CYS A 408 19.63 27.01 8.96
CA CYS A 408 20.50 25.96 9.43
C CYS A 408 21.56 26.59 10.35
N PRO A 409 21.62 26.23 11.64
CA PRO A 409 22.68 26.73 12.51
C PRO A 409 24.04 26.32 11.93
N PRO A 410 25.07 27.17 12.05
CA PRO A 410 26.42 26.77 11.67
C PRO A 410 26.78 25.49 12.42
N TYR A 411 27.26 24.50 11.68
CA TYR A 411 27.67 23.23 12.26
C TYR A 411 28.85 23.47 13.21
N SER A 412 28.64 23.29 14.51
CA SER A 412 29.73 23.23 15.48
C SER A 412 30.12 21.75 15.61
N PRO A 413 31.32 21.36 15.16
CA PRO A 413 31.77 19.96 15.11
C PRO A 413 31.86 19.28 16.47
#